data_AF-A0A9X5X7E8-F1
#
_entry.id   AF-A0A9X5X7E8-F1
#
_cell.length_a   1.000
_cell.length_b   1.000
_cell.length_c   1.000
_cell.angle_alpha   90.00
_cell.angle_beta   90.00
_cell.angle_gamma   90.00
#
_symmetry.space_group_name_H-M   'P 1'
#
loop_
_entity.id
_entity.type
_entity.pdbx_description
1 polymer ?
#
loop_
_entity_poly.entity_id
_entity_poly.type
_entity_poly.pdbx_seq_one_letter_code
_entity_poly.pdbx_strand_id
1 'polypeptide(L)' 'MRGSGIFAGGWGAQRAATYGIEEEKLGEFYAQRTILKREVLPEHVANAVFALTGGDLTHTTGLHVPVDAGVAAAFLR' A
#
# COMPACT_ATOMS: atom_id res chain seq x y z
N MET A 1 -2.43 2.87 -6.71
CA MET A 1 -3.07 1.54 -6.54
C MET A 1 -3.25 0.78 -7.85
N ARG A 2 -2.48 1.08 -8.90
CA ARG A 2 -2.52 0.35 -10.18
C ARG A 2 -1.73 -0.97 -10.06
N GLY A 3 -2.17 -2.02 -10.76
CA GLY A 3 -1.42 -3.28 -10.89
C GLY A 3 -1.63 -4.33 -9.78
N SER A 4 -2.39 -4.04 -8.72
CA SER A 4 -2.71 -5.06 -7.71
C SER A 4 -3.99 -5.83 -8.04
N GLY A 5 -3.98 -7.15 -7.83
CA GLY A 5 -5.13 -8.04 -8.12
C GLY A 5 -6.41 -7.75 -7.34
N ILE A 6 -6.34 -6.94 -6.27
CA ILE A 6 -7.50 -6.49 -5.49
C ILE A 6 -8.46 -5.56 -6.26
N PHE A 7 -8.05 -5.01 -7.41
CA PHE A 7 -8.89 -4.18 -8.27
C PHE A 7 -9.51 -4.94 -9.44
N ALA A 8 -9.18 -6.22 -9.63
CA ALA A 8 -9.83 -7.05 -10.63
C ALA A 8 -11.33 -7.22 -10.29
N GLY A 9 -12.20 -7.14 -11.30
CA GLY A 9 -13.64 -7.44 -11.12
C GLY A 9 -14.53 -6.28 -10.65
N GLY A 10 -14.15 -5.01 -10.89
CA GLY A 10 -15.04 -3.85 -10.70
C GLY A 10 -15.03 -3.22 -9.30
N TRP A 11 -14.12 -3.65 -8.42
CA TRP A 11 -13.97 -3.10 -7.07
C TRP A 11 -13.64 -1.61 -7.06
N GLY A 12 -12.73 -1.16 -7.93
CA GLY A 12 -12.32 0.26 -8.03
C GLY A 12 -13.51 1.17 -8.35
N ALA A 13 -14.23 0.86 -9.42
CA ALA A 13 -15.46 1.55 -9.81
C ALA A 13 -16.51 1.62 -8.68
N GLN A 14 -16.76 0.51 -7.97
CA GLN A 14 -17.72 0.50 -6.86
C GLN A 14 -17.32 1.41 -5.69
N ARG A 15 -16.02 1.46 -5.36
CA ARG A 15 -15.49 2.32 -4.29
C ARG A 15 -15.45 3.78 -4.70
N ALA A 16 -15.07 4.05 -5.95
CA ALA A 16 -15.09 5.39 -6.53
C ALA A 16 -16.51 5.99 -6.47
N ALA A 17 -17.52 5.21 -6.89
CA ALA A 17 -18.93 5.60 -6.80
C ALA A 17 -19.39 5.87 -5.35
N THR A 18 -18.95 5.04 -4.39
CA THR A 18 -19.26 5.24 -2.96
C THR A 18 -18.71 6.57 -2.43
N TYR A 19 -17.55 6.99 -2.92
CA TYR A 19 -16.90 8.22 -2.49
C TYR A 19 -17.25 9.44 -3.35
N GLY A 20 -18.02 9.27 -4.43
CA GLY A 20 -18.37 10.34 -5.36
C GLY A 20 -17.15 10.92 -6.09
N ILE A 21 -16.15 10.10 -6.37
CA ILE A 21 -14.93 10.49 -7.09
C ILE A 21 -14.73 9.63 -8.34
N GLU A 22 -13.97 10.15 -9.29
CA GLU A 22 -13.50 9.38 -10.45
C GLU A 22 -12.62 8.21 -10.00
N GLU A 23 -12.71 7.07 -10.69
CA GLU A 23 -11.96 5.85 -10.33
C GLU A 23 -10.45 6.07 -10.35
N GLU A 24 -9.96 6.90 -11.28
CA GLU A 24 -8.54 7.24 -11.40
C GLU A 24 -8.03 8.04 -10.20
N LYS A 25 -8.92 8.75 -9.49
CA LYS A 25 -8.59 9.54 -8.29
C LYS A 25 -8.64 8.73 -7.00
N LEU A 26 -9.11 7.48 -7.06
CA LEU A 26 -9.25 6.64 -5.87
C LEU A 26 -7.90 6.38 -5.16
N GLY A 27 -6.82 6.24 -5.93
CA GLY A 27 -5.46 6.09 -5.38
C GLY A 27 -5.03 7.31 -4.57
N GLU A 28 -5.14 8.50 -5.16
CA GLU A 28 -4.83 9.77 -4.49
C GLU A 28 -5.71 9.97 -3.25
N PHE A 29 -7.01 9.69 -3.36
CA PHE A 29 -7.95 9.80 -2.25
C PHE A 29 -7.55 8.94 -1.05
N TYR A 30 -7.09 7.70 -1.26
CA TYR A 30 -6.57 6.87 -0.18
C TYR A 30 -5.22 7.36 0.33
N ALA A 31 -4.33 7.82 -0.56
CA ALA A 31 -3.02 8.34 -0.18
C ALA A 31 -3.14 9.49 0.84
N GLN A 32 -4.12 10.38 0.69
CA GLN A 32 -4.36 11.50 1.62
C GLN A 32 -4.65 11.08 3.07
N ARG A 33 -4.97 9.80 3.33
CA ARG A 33 -5.23 9.26 4.68
C ARG A 33 -3.98 8.75 5.40
N THR A 34 -2.85 8.74 4.70
CA THR A 34 -1.57 8.23 5.20
C THR A 34 -0.66 9.40 5.58
N ILE A 35 0.28 9.18 6.51
CA ILE A 35 1.21 10.24 6.95
C ILE A 35 2.08 10.73 5.79
N LEU A 36 2.53 9.83 4.92
CA LEU A 36 3.42 10.18 3.81
C LEU A 36 2.67 10.76 2.60
N LYS A 37 1.34 10.67 2.57
CA LYS A 37 0.51 11.12 1.43
C LYS A 37 0.96 10.55 0.08
N ARG A 38 1.41 9.29 0.08
CA ARG A 38 1.87 8.59 -1.13
C ARG A 38 1.02 7.37 -1.38
N GLU A 39 0.83 7.05 -2.65
CA GLU A 39 0.20 5.80 -3.02
C GLU A 39 1.09 4.61 -2.68
N VAL A 40 0.46 3.51 -2.29
CA VAL A 40 1.10 2.21 -2.15
C VAL A 40 0.78 1.38 -3.40
N LEU A 41 1.83 0.89 -4.05
CA LEU A 41 1.77 0.10 -5.28
C LEU A 41 2.45 -1.27 -5.05
N PRO A 42 2.18 -2.29 -5.90
CA PRO A 42 2.83 -3.59 -5.80
C PRO A 42 4.36 -3.51 -5.76
N GLU A 43 4.95 -2.58 -6.50
CA GLU A 43 6.41 -2.41 -6.57
C GLU A 43 7.00 -1.98 -5.22
N HIS A 44 6.24 -1.25 -4.39
CA HIS A 44 6.70 -0.86 -3.05
C HIS A 44 6.80 -2.07 -2.11
N VAL A 45 5.88 -3.03 -2.24
CA VAL A 45 5.95 -4.29 -1.50
C VAL A 45 7.13 -5.12 -2.01
N ALA A 46 7.33 -5.20 -3.32
CA ALA A 46 8.47 -5.89 -3.92
C ALA A 46 9.82 -5.31 -3.44
N ASN A 47 9.95 -3.99 -3.34
CA ASN A 47 11.15 -3.34 -2.81
C ASN A 47 11.45 -3.73 -1.36
N ALA A 48 10.41 -3.79 -0.50
CA ALA A 48 10.58 -4.22 0.88
C ALA A 48 11.03 -5.68 0.96
N VAL A 49 10.40 -6.58 0.19
CA VAL A 49 10.82 -7.99 0.10
C VAL A 49 12.26 -8.10 -0.38
N PHE A 50 12.63 -7.39 -1.44
CA PHE A 50 13.98 -7.41 -1.99
C PHE A 50 15.03 -7.02 -0.95
N ALA A 51 14.78 -5.95 -0.18
CA ALA A 51 15.68 -5.53 0.90
C ALA A 51 15.82 -6.60 1.99
N LEU A 52 14.72 -7.27 2.35
CA LEU A 52 14.72 -8.34 3.35
C LEU A 52 15.44 -9.61 2.88
N THR A 53 15.34 -9.93 1.59
CA THR A 53 15.95 -11.13 1.00
C THR A 53 17.33 -10.88 0.40
N GLY A 54 17.84 -9.64 0.45
CA GLY A 54 19.09 -9.23 -0.20
C GLY A 54 20.37 -9.75 0.45
N GLY A 55 20.28 -10.38 1.63
CA GLY A 55 21.42 -11.03 2.31
C GLY A 55 22.11 -10.17 3.37
N ASP A 56 21.92 -8.86 3.39
CA ASP A 56 22.56 -7.96 4.37
C ASP A 56 21.98 -8.11 5.79
N LEU A 57 20.73 -8.58 5.92
CA LEU A 57 19.99 -8.65 7.19
C LEU A 57 20.11 -10.01 7.89
N THR A 58 21.32 -10.57 7.94
CA THR A 58 21.59 -11.96 8.40
C THR A 58 21.12 -12.30 9.83
N HIS A 59 20.98 -11.31 10.71
CA HIS A 59 20.55 -11.51 12.10
C HIS A 59 19.11 -11.02 12.35
N THR A 60 18.34 -10.76 11.30
CA THR A 60 16.96 -10.24 11.41
C THR A 60 15.96 -11.37 11.16
N THR A 61 15.02 -11.58 12.09
CA THR A 61 13.92 -12.54 11.94
C THR A 61 12.70 -12.10 12.76
N GLY A 62 11.51 -12.61 12.41
CA GLY A 62 10.26 -12.35 13.15
C GLY A 62 9.71 -10.91 13.05
N LEU A 63 10.26 -10.09 12.16
CA LEU A 63 9.86 -8.69 12.02
C LEU A 63 8.54 -8.53 11.23
N HIS A 64 7.81 -7.47 11.56
CA HIS A 64 6.71 -6.95 10.77
C HIS A 64 7.16 -5.67 10.08
N VAL A 65 7.17 -5.65 8.74
CA VAL A 65 7.58 -4.48 7.94
C VAL A 65 6.34 -3.84 7.31
N PRO A 66 5.87 -2.68 7.81
CA PRO A 66 4.73 -2.00 7.21
C PRO A 66 5.10 -1.38 5.85
N VAL A 67 4.26 -1.63 4.85
CA VAL A 67 4.34 -1.00 3.51
C VAL A 67 2.99 -0.33 3.23
N ASP A 68 2.69 0.73 3.97
CA ASP A 68 1.35 1.32 4.05
C ASP A 68 1.33 2.85 3.92
N ALA A 69 2.48 3.46 3.59
CA ALA A 69 2.68 4.92 3.56
C ALA A 69 2.41 5.63 4.90
N GLY A 70 2.40 4.89 6.02
CA GLY A 70 2.25 5.42 7.37
C GLY A 70 0.79 5.55 7.80
N VAL A 71 0.08 4.42 7.90
CA VAL A 71 -1.26 4.39 8.51
C VAL A 71 -1.09 4.38 10.03
N ALA A 72 -1.26 5.53 10.68
CA ALA A 72 -0.99 5.69 12.11
C ALA A 72 -1.71 4.67 13.02
N ALA A 73 -2.94 4.27 12.64
CA ALA A 73 -3.71 3.27 13.37
C ALA A 73 -3.10 1.86 13.32
N ALA A 74 -2.28 1.57 12.31
CA ALA A 74 -1.64 0.27 12.07
C ALA A 74 -0.22 0.18 12.65
N PHE A 75 0.25 1.21 13.36
CA PHE A 75 1.57 1.15 14.00
C PHE A 75 1.61 0.07 15.07
N LEU A 76 2.70 -0.71 15.04
CA LEU A 76 3.00 -1.71 16.05
C LEU A 76 3.21 -1.02 17.40
N ARG A 77 2.79 -1.67 18.48
CA ARG A 77 2.92 -1.20 19.86
C ARG A 77 3.57 -2.27 20.71
#